data_AF-A0A8X6WS50-F1
#
_entry.id   AF-A0A8X6WS50-F1
#
_cell.length_a   1.000
_cell.length_b   1.000
_cell.length_c   1.000
_cell.angle_alpha   90.00
_cell.angle_beta   90.00
_cell.angle_gamma   90.00
#
_symmetry.space_group_name_H-M   'P 1'
#
loop_
_entity.id
_entity.type
_entity.pdbx_description
1 polymer ?
#
loop_
_entity_poly.entity_id
_entity_poly.type
_entity_poly.pdbx_seq_one_letter_code
_entity_poly.pdbx_strand_id
1 'polypeptide(L)'
;KEAEEENKAAKKSEIWKARRRTEEEAGFRAEDEARRIAEEESKIKAEEEPKAVEERHPVEEERKMNERRALEEEMRLEKERCLVKEQMRFVQKKHEMKMKAEEQKRLQEERCKARFQKSYRSAEDEFKHRSIWKKNFYDIMRHNLEASLGFHSYKMGFNEFSDMTVEELVGSIKKYEKKSLLPKKGLNWSPLL
;
A
#
# COMPACT_ATOMS: atom_id res chain seq x y z
N LYS A 1 44.06 32.54 -63.35
CA LYS A 1 44.66 31.40 -62.61
C LYS A 1 43.66 30.89 -61.57
N GLU A 2 43.18 31.73 -60.67
CA GLU A 2 42.17 31.40 -59.65
C GLU A 2 40.84 30.87 -60.23
N ALA A 3 40.25 31.57 -61.20
CA ALA A 3 39.02 31.10 -61.88
C ALA A 3 39.17 29.77 -62.65
N GLU A 4 40.39 29.40 -63.06
CA GLU A 4 40.65 28.12 -63.74
C GLU A 4 40.78 26.97 -62.74
N GLU A 5 41.35 27.23 -61.56
CA GLU A 5 41.37 26.29 -60.44
C GLU A 5 39.97 26.06 -59.87
N GLU A 6 39.15 27.11 -59.75
CA GLU A 6 37.74 26.98 -59.36
C GLU A 6 36.93 26.15 -60.37
N ASN A 7 37.15 26.34 -61.67
CA ASN A 7 36.49 25.54 -62.70
C ASN A 7 36.96 24.05 -62.65
N LYS A 8 38.24 23.81 -62.38
CA LYS A 8 38.77 22.44 -62.15
C LYS A 8 38.20 21.81 -60.87
N ALA A 9 38.03 22.59 -59.80
CA ALA A 9 37.43 22.14 -58.55
C ALA A 9 35.93 21.84 -58.73
N ALA A 10 35.20 22.69 -59.45
CA ALA A 10 33.79 22.47 -59.78
C ALA A 10 33.60 21.19 -60.63
N LYS A 11 34.44 20.98 -61.66
CA LYS A 11 34.42 19.75 -62.45
C LYS A 11 34.73 18.51 -61.61
N LYS A 12 35.72 18.56 -60.71
CA LYS A 12 36.02 17.47 -59.78
C LYS A 12 34.83 17.19 -58.83
N SER A 13 34.17 18.24 -58.35
CA SER A 13 32.98 18.12 -57.49
C SER A 13 31.83 17.44 -58.24
N GLU A 14 31.56 17.83 -59.48
CA GLU A 14 30.51 17.20 -60.29
C GLU A 14 30.82 15.74 -60.63
N ILE A 15 32.09 15.42 -60.93
CA ILE A 15 32.53 14.03 -61.14
C ILE A 15 32.34 13.21 -59.86
N TRP A 16 32.69 13.76 -58.70
CA TRP A 16 32.51 13.08 -57.41
C TRP A 16 31.02 12.86 -57.09
N LYS A 17 30.16 13.85 -57.33
CA LYS A 17 28.70 13.72 -57.15
C LYS A 17 28.08 12.74 -58.13
N ALA A 18 28.57 12.67 -59.37
CA ALA A 18 28.10 11.68 -60.35
C ALA A 18 28.52 10.27 -59.93
N ARG A 19 29.78 10.08 -59.52
CA ARG A 19 30.28 8.80 -59.00
C ARG A 19 29.50 8.33 -57.77
N ARG A 20 29.24 9.23 -56.82
CA ARG A 20 28.46 8.92 -55.62
C ARG A 20 27.03 8.46 -55.97
N ARG A 21 26.35 9.14 -56.91
CA ARG A 21 25.04 8.71 -57.41
C ARG A 21 25.09 7.33 -58.08
N THR A 22 26.11 7.06 -58.88
CA THR A 22 26.26 5.73 -59.51
C THR A 22 26.56 4.63 -58.49
N GLU A 23 27.33 4.93 -57.44
CA GLU A 23 27.62 4.00 -56.34
C GLU A 23 26.37 3.75 -55.48
N GLU A 24 25.56 4.79 -55.20
CA GLU A 24 24.29 4.68 -54.48
C GLU A 24 23.24 3.89 -55.28
N GLU A 25 23.11 4.14 -56.59
CA GLU A 25 22.23 3.36 -57.47
C GLU A 25 22.70 1.90 -57.63
N ALA A 26 24.01 1.67 -57.70
CA ALA A 26 24.56 0.31 -57.71
C ALA A 26 24.31 -0.41 -56.39
N GLY A 27 24.40 0.29 -55.26
CA GLY A 27 24.04 -0.23 -53.94
C GLY A 27 22.57 -0.63 -53.87
N PHE A 28 21.66 0.23 -54.32
CA PHE A 28 20.23 -0.07 -54.33
C PHE A 28 19.87 -1.26 -55.24
N ARG A 29 20.49 -1.35 -56.42
CA ARG A 29 20.31 -2.51 -57.32
C ARG A 29 20.82 -3.81 -56.70
N ALA A 30 22.00 -3.77 -56.06
CA ALA A 30 22.56 -4.94 -55.40
C ALA A 30 21.72 -5.40 -54.19
N GLU A 31 21.15 -4.45 -53.43
CA GLU A 31 20.25 -4.74 -52.31
C GLU A 31 18.92 -5.36 -52.79
N ASP A 32 18.35 -4.84 -53.88
CA ASP A 32 17.12 -5.39 -54.46
C ASP A 32 17.35 -6.78 -55.06
N GLU A 33 18.48 -7.01 -55.70
CA GLU A 33 18.88 -8.33 -56.21
C GLU A 33 19.12 -9.33 -55.06
N ALA A 34 19.82 -8.93 -54.00
CA ALA A 34 20.01 -9.76 -52.81
C ALA A 34 18.67 -10.13 -52.15
N ARG A 35 17.71 -9.19 -52.09
CA ARG A 35 16.37 -9.44 -51.59
C ARG A 35 15.61 -10.45 -52.46
N ARG A 36 15.71 -10.32 -53.79
CA ARG A 36 15.08 -11.27 -54.72
C ARG A 36 15.67 -12.68 -54.59
N ILE A 37 16.99 -12.78 -54.51
CA ILE A 37 17.69 -14.06 -54.31
C ILE A 37 17.25 -14.67 -52.98
N ALA A 38 17.23 -13.91 -51.88
CA ALA A 38 16.79 -14.41 -50.58
C ALA A 38 15.32 -14.87 -50.59
N GLU A 39 14.44 -14.16 -51.31
CA GLU A 39 13.04 -14.57 -51.47
C GLU A 39 12.92 -15.85 -52.30
N GLU A 40 13.68 -15.98 -53.38
CA GLU A 40 13.71 -17.19 -54.21
C GLU A 40 14.31 -18.39 -53.46
N GLU A 41 15.41 -18.18 -52.72
CA GLU A 41 15.98 -19.19 -51.83
C GLU A 41 15.00 -19.62 -50.73
N SER A 42 14.19 -18.68 -50.19
CA SER A 42 13.14 -19.03 -49.23
C SER A 42 12.03 -19.88 -49.85
N LYS A 43 11.68 -19.63 -51.12
CA LYS A 43 10.67 -20.39 -51.87
C LYS A 43 11.18 -21.77 -52.24
N ILE A 44 12.40 -21.86 -52.75
CA ILE A 44 13.07 -23.13 -53.05
C ILE A 44 13.21 -23.95 -51.77
N LYS A 45 13.63 -23.34 -50.65
CA LYS A 45 13.70 -24.04 -49.36
C LYS A 45 12.35 -24.55 -48.88
N ALA A 46 11.27 -23.79 -49.09
CA ALA A 46 9.91 -24.24 -48.76
C ALA A 46 9.37 -25.33 -49.72
N GLU A 47 9.91 -25.41 -50.94
CA GLU A 47 9.53 -26.41 -51.95
C GLU A 47 10.37 -27.70 -51.85
N GLU A 48 11.66 -27.58 -51.50
CA GLU A 48 12.60 -28.69 -51.25
C GLU A 48 12.50 -29.25 -49.83
N GLU A 49 11.83 -28.56 -48.91
CA GLU A 49 11.39 -29.19 -47.67
C GLU A 49 10.59 -30.44 -48.06
N PRO A 50 11.08 -31.65 -47.72
CA PRO A 50 10.32 -32.85 -48.04
C PRO A 50 8.94 -32.62 -47.43
N LYS A 51 7.88 -32.83 -48.22
CA LYS A 51 6.55 -33.08 -47.66
C LYS A 51 6.64 -34.39 -46.89
N ALA A 52 7.35 -34.36 -45.76
CA ALA A 52 7.15 -35.28 -44.67
C ALA A 52 5.67 -35.12 -44.38
N VAL A 53 4.91 -36.14 -44.78
CA VAL A 53 3.62 -36.36 -44.18
C VAL A 53 3.94 -36.50 -42.70
N GLU A 54 3.80 -35.40 -41.98
CA GLU A 54 3.81 -35.38 -40.53
C GLU A 54 2.52 -36.11 -40.14
N GLU A 55 2.54 -37.44 -40.20
CA GLU A 55 1.60 -38.28 -39.47
C GLU A 55 1.87 -37.97 -38.00
N ARG A 56 1.27 -36.88 -37.51
CA ARG A 56 1.21 -36.57 -36.11
C ARG A 56 0.46 -37.73 -35.47
N HIS A 57 1.23 -38.59 -34.81
CA HIS A 57 0.69 -39.74 -34.11
C HIS A 57 -0.37 -39.23 -33.11
N PRO A 58 -1.62 -39.73 -33.13
CA PRO A 58 -2.70 -39.25 -32.27
C PRO A 58 -2.34 -39.28 -30.78
N VAL A 59 -1.45 -40.21 -30.38
CA VAL A 59 -0.89 -40.33 -29.03
C VAL A 59 -0.01 -39.13 -28.65
N GLU A 60 0.75 -38.58 -29.58
CA GLU A 60 1.64 -37.45 -29.32
C GLU A 60 0.89 -36.11 -29.29
N GLU A 61 -0.18 -35.99 -30.08
CA GLU A 61 -1.12 -34.88 -29.97
C GLU A 61 -1.90 -34.92 -28.65
N GLU A 62 -2.35 -36.11 -28.23
CA GLU A 62 -3.00 -36.33 -26.93
C GLU A 62 -2.05 -35.99 -25.78
N ARG A 63 -0.77 -36.37 -25.87
CA ARG A 63 0.25 -35.99 -24.87
C ARG A 63 0.40 -34.47 -24.77
N LYS A 64 0.53 -33.77 -25.90
CA LYS A 64 0.62 -32.30 -25.94
C LYS A 64 -0.65 -31.62 -25.42
N MET A 65 -1.82 -32.21 -25.66
CA MET A 65 -3.09 -31.73 -25.10
C MET A 65 -3.14 -31.91 -23.58
N ASN A 66 -2.72 -33.07 -23.08
CA ASN A 66 -2.66 -33.36 -21.65
C ASN A 66 -1.63 -32.47 -20.93
N GLU A 67 -0.47 -32.21 -21.55
CA GLU A 67 0.52 -31.25 -21.06
C GLU A 67 -0.06 -29.83 -20.98
N ARG A 68 -0.81 -29.38 -22.00
CA ARG A 68 -1.53 -28.09 -21.97
C ARG A 68 -2.57 -28.02 -20.85
N ARG A 69 -3.38 -29.07 -20.69
CA ARG A 69 -4.37 -29.15 -19.59
C ARG A 69 -3.69 -29.11 -18.22
N ALA A 70 -2.56 -29.80 -18.06
CA ALA A 70 -1.79 -29.81 -16.82
C ALA A 70 -1.24 -28.41 -16.48
N LEU A 71 -0.70 -27.68 -17.45
CA LEU A 71 -0.23 -26.30 -17.27
C LEU A 71 -1.37 -25.34 -16.94
N GLU A 72 -2.53 -25.48 -17.61
CA GLU A 72 -3.72 -24.68 -17.29
C GLU A 72 -4.20 -24.91 -15.85
N GLU A 73 -4.21 -26.17 -15.41
CA GLU A 73 -4.55 -26.53 -14.04
C GLU A 73 -3.54 -26.03 -13.02
N GLU A 74 -2.23 -26.12 -13.32
CA GLU A 74 -1.17 -25.57 -12.48
C GLU A 74 -1.30 -24.04 -12.34
N MET A 75 -1.55 -23.33 -13.45
CA MET A 75 -1.83 -21.89 -13.42
C MET A 75 -3.08 -21.57 -12.61
N ARG A 76 -4.14 -22.38 -12.70
CA ARG A 76 -5.36 -22.22 -11.89
C ARG A 76 -5.04 -22.35 -10.41
N LEU A 77 -4.33 -23.41 -10.02
CA LEU A 77 -3.93 -23.66 -8.63
C LEU A 77 -2.98 -22.58 -8.09
N GLU A 78 -2.08 -22.03 -8.92
CA GLU A 78 -1.23 -20.90 -8.51
C GLU A 78 -2.05 -19.63 -8.28
N LYS A 79 -3.04 -19.34 -9.13
CA LYS A 79 -3.96 -18.20 -8.90
C LYS A 79 -4.73 -18.36 -7.60
N GLU A 80 -5.26 -19.55 -7.32
CA GLU A 80 -5.95 -19.86 -6.07
C GLU A 80 -5.02 -19.72 -4.86
N ARG A 81 -3.80 -20.26 -4.94
CA ARG A 81 -2.77 -20.09 -3.91
C ARG A 81 -2.40 -18.62 -3.69
N CYS A 82 -2.28 -17.83 -4.74
CA CYS A 82 -2.03 -16.39 -4.64
C CYS A 82 -3.15 -15.69 -3.88
N LEU A 83 -4.41 -16.01 -4.21
CA LEU A 83 -5.58 -15.47 -3.52
C LEU A 83 -5.61 -15.86 -2.04
N VAL A 84 -5.33 -17.12 -1.71
CA VAL A 84 -5.25 -17.59 -0.32
C VAL A 84 -4.13 -16.87 0.44
N LYS A 85 -2.96 -16.68 -0.19
CA LYS A 85 -1.85 -15.90 0.40
C LYS A 85 -2.26 -14.44 0.67
N GLU A 86 -3.01 -13.81 -0.22
CA GLU A 86 -3.55 -12.46 -0.01
C GLU A 86 -4.55 -12.40 1.14
N GLN A 87 -5.49 -13.34 1.19
CA GLN A 87 -6.44 -13.45 2.29
C GLN A 87 -5.73 -13.67 3.63
N MET A 88 -4.73 -14.54 3.66
CA MET A 88 -3.94 -14.79 4.87
C MET A 88 -3.19 -13.53 5.32
N ARG A 89 -2.58 -12.77 4.39
CA ARG A 89 -1.95 -11.47 4.69
C ARG A 89 -2.95 -10.48 5.28
N PHE A 90 -4.17 -10.41 4.75
CA PHE A 90 -5.24 -9.57 5.31
C PHE A 90 -5.61 -9.98 6.74
N VAL A 91 -5.79 -11.28 6.99
CA VAL A 91 -6.11 -11.81 8.32
C VAL A 91 -4.99 -11.52 9.32
N GLN A 92 -3.73 -11.74 8.93
CA GLN A 92 -2.56 -11.42 9.74
C GLN A 92 -2.51 -9.93 10.07
N LYS A 93 -2.62 -9.06 9.07
CA LYS A 93 -2.62 -7.60 9.27
C LYS A 93 -3.77 -7.13 10.15
N LYS A 94 -4.97 -7.71 9.98
CA LYS A 94 -6.12 -7.45 10.86
C LYS A 94 -5.84 -7.85 12.31
N HIS A 95 -5.21 -9.01 12.53
CA HIS A 95 -4.82 -9.46 13.86
C HIS A 95 -3.76 -8.54 14.47
N GLU A 96 -2.71 -8.19 13.73
CA GLU A 96 -1.68 -7.24 14.18
C GLU A 96 -2.29 -5.89 14.58
N MET A 97 -3.19 -5.34 13.75
CA MET A 97 -3.90 -4.10 14.05
C MET A 97 -4.71 -4.21 15.35
N LYS A 98 -5.41 -5.34 15.55
CA LYS A 98 -6.15 -5.61 16.78
C LYS A 98 -5.22 -5.67 18.00
N MET A 99 -4.10 -6.39 17.90
CA MET A 99 -3.13 -6.51 18.99
C MET A 99 -2.51 -5.16 19.34
N LYS A 100 -2.12 -4.36 18.34
CA LYS A 100 -1.61 -3.00 18.53
C LYS A 100 -2.64 -2.09 19.22
N ALA A 101 -3.91 -2.19 18.84
CA ALA A 101 -4.98 -1.42 19.48
C ALA A 101 -5.20 -1.83 20.95
N GLU A 102 -5.12 -3.13 21.26
CA GLU A 102 -5.22 -3.62 22.64
C GLU A 102 -4.02 -3.23 23.49
N GLU A 103 -2.81 -3.30 22.93
CA GLU A 103 -1.57 -2.84 23.57
C GLU A 103 -1.62 -1.34 23.87
N GLN A 104 -2.02 -0.51 22.90
CA GLN A 104 -2.16 0.93 23.10
C GLN A 104 -3.18 1.25 24.20
N LYS A 105 -4.30 0.52 24.24
CA LYS A 105 -5.31 0.65 25.31
C LYS A 105 -4.70 0.30 26.68
N ARG A 106 -3.91 -0.77 26.77
CA ARG A 106 -3.22 -1.16 28.01
C ARG A 106 -2.20 -0.10 28.44
N LEU A 107 -1.38 0.39 27.52
CA LEU A 107 -0.42 1.47 27.79
C LEU A 107 -1.10 2.70 28.35
N GLN A 108 -2.28 3.05 27.80
CA GLN A 108 -3.04 4.20 28.26
C GLN A 108 -3.62 3.99 29.67
N GLU A 109 -4.07 2.77 30.01
CA GLU A 109 -4.51 2.43 31.37
C GLU A 109 -3.36 2.60 32.37
N GLU A 110 -2.18 2.06 32.06
CA GLU A 110 -0.99 2.16 32.91
C GLU A 110 -0.54 3.63 33.07
N ARG A 111 -0.52 4.41 31.99
CA ARG A 111 -0.22 5.85 32.04
C ARG A 111 -1.22 6.61 32.92
N CYS A 112 -2.51 6.27 32.87
CA CYS A 112 -3.50 6.90 33.74
C CYS A 112 -3.27 6.54 35.21
N LYS A 113 -3.02 5.26 35.52
CA LYS A 113 -2.72 4.82 36.90
C LYS A 113 -1.49 5.52 37.44
N ALA A 114 -0.42 5.61 36.66
CA ALA A 114 0.81 6.30 37.04
C ALA A 114 0.59 7.80 37.24
N ARG A 115 -0.09 8.47 36.30
CA ARG A 115 -0.31 9.92 36.33
C ARG A 115 -1.16 10.37 37.52
N PHE A 116 -2.18 9.60 37.87
CA PHE A 116 -3.12 9.94 38.95
C PHE A 116 -2.88 9.13 40.23
N GLN A 117 -1.72 8.46 40.34
CA GLN A 117 -1.29 7.68 41.51
C GLN A 117 -2.37 6.72 42.03
N LYS A 118 -3.06 6.04 41.10
CA LYS A 118 -4.18 5.17 41.42
C LYS A 118 -3.69 3.87 42.05
N SER A 119 -4.20 3.55 43.23
CA SER A 119 -4.03 2.26 43.90
C SER A 119 -5.39 1.71 44.31
N TYR A 120 -5.61 0.42 44.08
CA TYR A 120 -6.86 -0.26 44.41
C TYR A 120 -6.62 -1.24 45.55
N ARG A 121 -7.63 -1.43 46.39
CA ARG A 121 -7.50 -2.18 47.65
C ARG A 121 -7.56 -3.69 47.45
N SER A 122 -8.24 -4.15 46.40
CA SER A 122 -8.37 -5.56 46.03
C SER A 122 -8.35 -5.75 44.51
N ALA A 123 -8.23 -7.01 44.08
CA ALA A 123 -8.33 -7.38 42.68
C ALA A 123 -9.74 -7.13 42.12
N GLU A 124 -10.79 -7.31 42.94
CA GLU A 124 -12.17 -7.00 42.58
C GLU A 124 -12.38 -5.51 42.32
N ASP A 125 -11.82 -4.66 43.19
CA ASP A 125 -11.85 -3.20 43.02
C ASP A 125 -11.13 -2.79 41.73
N GLU A 126 -9.94 -3.35 41.49
CA GLU A 126 -9.21 -3.09 40.25
C GLU A 126 -10.01 -3.54 39.02
N PHE A 127 -10.66 -4.71 39.07
CA PHE A 127 -11.49 -5.19 37.97
C PHE A 127 -12.69 -4.27 37.70
N LYS A 128 -13.36 -3.79 38.75
CA LYS A 128 -14.46 -2.81 38.65
C LYS A 128 -13.97 -1.51 37.99
N HIS A 129 -12.91 -0.90 38.53
CA HIS A 129 -12.37 0.34 38.00
C HIS A 129 -11.82 0.19 36.59
N ARG A 130 -11.19 -0.94 36.26
CA ARG A 130 -10.75 -1.26 34.89
C ARG A 130 -11.93 -1.37 33.93
N SER A 131 -13.05 -1.94 34.36
CA SER A 131 -14.26 -2.04 33.53
C SER A 131 -14.88 -0.66 33.27
N ILE A 132 -14.92 0.21 34.27
CA ILE A 132 -15.37 1.61 34.13
C ILE A 132 -14.43 2.38 33.20
N TRP A 133 -13.12 2.28 33.44
CA TRP A 133 -12.12 2.96 32.63
C TRP A 133 -12.18 2.54 31.16
N LYS A 134 -12.39 1.24 30.87
CA LYS A 134 -12.59 0.75 29.50
C LYS A 134 -13.80 1.40 28.83
N LYS A 135 -14.93 1.52 29.54
CA LYS A 135 -16.13 2.18 29.00
C LYS A 135 -15.84 3.66 28.67
N ASN A 136 -15.27 4.39 29.62
CA ASN A 136 -14.90 5.79 29.44
C ASN A 136 -13.84 5.97 28.32
N PHE A 137 -12.90 5.04 28.17
CA PHE A 137 -11.94 5.02 27.07
C PHE A 137 -12.65 4.96 25.71
N TYR A 138 -13.64 4.08 25.55
CA TYR A 138 -14.40 4.00 24.30
C TYR A 138 -15.21 5.26 24.02
N ASP A 139 -15.83 5.84 25.04
CA ASP A 139 -16.59 7.08 24.89
C ASP A 139 -15.69 8.27 24.48
N ILE A 140 -14.51 8.40 25.10
CA ILE A 140 -13.49 9.40 24.73
C ILE A 140 -13.03 9.18 23.28
N MET A 141 -12.73 7.93 22.91
CA MET A 141 -12.27 7.62 21.56
C MET A 141 -13.33 7.91 20.51
N ARG A 142 -14.59 7.55 20.76
CA ARG A 142 -15.73 7.85 19.87
C ARG A 142 -15.87 9.36 19.69
N HIS A 143 -15.93 10.13 20.77
CA HIS A 143 -16.04 11.59 20.70
C HIS A 143 -14.87 12.22 19.95
N ASN A 144 -13.64 11.75 20.18
CA ASN A 144 -12.46 12.29 19.50
C ASN A 144 -12.44 11.97 18.00
N LEU A 145 -13.01 10.83 17.60
CA LEU A 145 -13.24 10.51 16.19
C LEU A 145 -14.26 11.48 15.59
N GLU A 146 -15.41 11.65 16.24
CA GLU A 146 -16.45 12.60 15.84
C GLU A 146 -15.93 14.06 15.78
N ALA A 147 -15.10 14.47 16.73
CA ALA A 147 -14.43 15.76 16.75
C ALA A 147 -13.47 15.94 15.58
N SER A 148 -12.76 14.88 15.20
CA SER A 148 -11.86 14.90 14.03
C SER A 148 -12.62 14.95 12.70
N LEU A 149 -13.89 14.52 12.70
CA LEU A 149 -14.83 14.67 11.61
C LEU A 149 -15.57 16.03 11.64
N GLY A 150 -15.30 16.88 12.64
CA GLY A 150 -15.89 18.21 12.77
C GLY A 150 -17.26 18.27 13.47
N PHE A 151 -17.77 17.17 14.04
CA PHE A 151 -19.03 17.16 14.78
C PHE A 151 -18.92 17.81 16.16
N HIS A 152 -17.70 17.91 16.71
CA HIS A 152 -17.44 18.54 18.01
C HIS A 152 -16.33 19.58 17.89
N SER A 153 -16.44 20.65 18.66
CA SER A 153 -15.45 21.73 18.73
C SER A 153 -14.26 21.44 19.65
N TYR A 154 -14.30 20.33 20.39
CA TYR A 154 -13.27 19.97 21.36
C TYR A 154 -12.99 18.47 21.38
N LYS A 155 -11.83 18.10 21.90
CA LYS A 155 -11.41 16.72 22.15
C LYS A 155 -11.45 16.41 23.64
N MET A 156 -11.82 15.17 23.97
CA MET A 156 -11.77 14.63 25.32
C MET A 156 -10.43 13.95 25.59
N GLY A 157 -10.05 13.90 26.87
CA GLY A 157 -8.84 13.22 27.33
C GLY A 157 -9.07 12.56 28.68
N PHE A 158 -8.14 11.69 29.06
CA PHE A 158 -8.18 11.05 30.38
C PHE A 158 -7.89 12.05 31.49
N ASN A 159 -8.73 12.00 32.51
CA ASN A 159 -8.65 12.79 33.73
C ASN A 159 -8.64 11.88 34.97
N GLU A 160 -8.55 12.48 36.15
CA GLU A 160 -8.56 11.75 37.42
C GLU A 160 -9.86 10.96 37.65
N PHE A 161 -10.95 11.35 36.98
CA PHE A 161 -12.28 10.75 37.13
C PHE A 161 -12.57 9.65 36.09
N SER A 162 -11.59 9.30 35.27
CA SER A 162 -11.80 8.37 34.14
C SER A 162 -12.08 6.93 34.57
N ASP A 163 -11.84 6.58 35.83
CA ASP A 163 -12.13 5.29 36.46
C ASP A 163 -13.35 5.33 37.39
N MET A 164 -14.10 6.44 37.41
CA MET A 164 -15.26 6.65 38.29
C MET A 164 -16.56 6.60 37.50
N THR A 165 -17.64 6.17 38.15
CA THR A 165 -18.99 6.33 37.59
C THR A 165 -19.51 7.75 37.79
N VAL A 166 -20.58 8.12 37.08
CA VAL A 166 -21.22 9.44 37.24
C VAL A 166 -21.74 9.63 38.66
N GLU A 167 -22.28 8.57 39.27
CA GLU A 167 -22.77 8.59 40.66
C GLU A 167 -21.64 8.81 41.66
N GLU A 168 -20.50 8.14 41.47
CA GLU A 168 -19.30 8.30 42.31
C GLU A 168 -18.69 9.71 42.14
N LEU A 169 -18.71 10.25 40.93
CA LEU A 169 -18.26 11.61 40.63
C LEU A 169 -19.16 12.64 41.33
N VAL A 170 -20.49 12.53 41.15
CA VAL A 170 -21.47 13.41 41.81
C VAL A 170 -21.37 13.30 43.33
N GLY A 171 -21.18 12.11 43.87
CA GLY A 171 -20.93 11.91 45.30
C GLY A 171 -19.67 12.62 45.79
N SER A 172 -18.60 12.58 45.00
CA SER A 172 -17.34 13.27 45.31
C SER A 172 -17.51 14.78 45.29
N ILE A 173 -18.18 15.33 44.26
CA ILE A 173 -18.48 16.77 44.15
C ILE A 173 -19.33 17.24 45.34
N LYS A 174 -20.41 16.52 45.69
CA LYS A 174 -21.25 16.82 46.86
C LYS A 174 -20.47 16.80 48.18
N LYS A 175 -19.46 15.92 48.31
CA LYS A 175 -18.57 15.88 49.48
C LYS A 175 -17.69 17.14 49.55
N TYR A 176 -17.22 17.65 48.41
CA TYR A 176 -16.47 18.91 48.35
C TYR A 176 -17.33 20.11 48.74
N GLU A 177 -18.58 20.19 48.27
CA GLU A 177 -19.53 21.23 48.69
C GLU A 177 -19.75 21.21 50.21
N LYS A 178 -20.02 20.04 50.81
CA LYS A 178 -20.20 19.93 52.27
C LYS A 178 -18.95 20.33 53.06
N LYS A 179 -17.74 20.05 52.56
CA LYS A 179 -16.49 20.52 53.19
C LYS A 179 -16.32 22.03 53.10
N SER A 180 -16.77 22.67 52.01
CA SER A 180 -16.76 24.12 51.89
C SER A 180 -17.81 24.83 52.76
N LEU A 181 -18.86 24.11 53.14
CA LEU A 181 -19.92 24.56 54.06
C LEU A 181 -19.59 24.32 55.55
N LEU A 182 -18.49 23.63 55.87
CA LEU A 182 -17.99 23.62 57.25
C LEU A 182 -17.56 25.05 57.61
N PRO A 183 -17.98 25.60 58.76
CA PRO A 183 -17.65 26.97 59.12
C PRO A 183 -16.13 27.11 59.15
N LYS A 184 -15.60 27.99 58.28
CA LYS A 184 -14.20 28.41 58.33
C LYS A 184 -13.99 29.09 59.69
N LYS A 185 -13.57 28.33 60.71
CA LYS A 185 -13.08 28.91 61.97
C LYS A 185 -11.91 29.82 61.59
N GLY A 186 -12.15 31.14 61.61
CA GLY A 186 -11.09 32.15 61.56
C GLY A 186 -10.99 33.06 60.33
N LEU A 187 -11.98 33.14 59.43
CA LEU A 187 -12.03 34.25 58.48
C LEU A 187 -13.36 35.00 58.56
N ASN A 188 -13.44 35.91 59.54
CA ASN A 188 -14.41 36.98 59.55
C ASN A 188 -13.98 37.99 58.47
N TRP A 189 -14.52 37.87 57.26
CA TRP A 189 -14.52 38.98 56.32
C TRP A 189 -15.59 39.98 56.80
N SER A 190 -15.18 40.91 57.65
CA SER A 190 -15.95 42.12 57.89
C SER A 190 -15.75 43.04 56.69
N PRO A 191 -16.81 43.46 55.99
CA PRO A 191 -16.68 44.53 55.02
C PRO A 191 -16.45 45.81 55.82
N LEU A 192 -15.26 46.39 55.69
CA LEU A 192 -14.97 47.74 56.17
C LEU A 192 -15.97 48.70 55.51
N LEU A 193 -16.54 49.56 56.38
CA LEU A 193 -17.37 50.72 56.09
C LEU A 193 -16.91 51.53 54.88
#